data_AF-A0A933LEX4-F1
#
_entry.id   AF-A0A933LEX4-F1
#
_cell.length_a   1.000
_cell.length_b   1.000
_cell.length_c   1.000
_cell.angle_alpha   90.00
_cell.angle_beta   90.00
_cell.angle_gamma   90.00
#
_symmetry.space_group_name_H-M   'P 1'
#
loop_
_entity.id
_entity.type
_entity.pdbx_description
1 polymer ?
#
loop_
_entity_poly.entity_id
_entity_poly.type
_entity_poly.pdbx_seq_one_letter_code
_entity_poly.pdbx_strand_id
1 'polypeptide(L)'
;MMGEAFNPWLHILAATVWVGPQVFLAAAAIPAVRTIEDARERARVMRIITTRFGYLAWGAMVVLVITGIGNMYENDLSIDYLFDHNWGTIFEVKMTLVIATVALTALHSFVIGPRMLRLQESVTDEAQLAPMRRLSIVISGANGLIALGILFCGALLNTTFALR
;
A
#
# COMPACT_ATOMS: atom_id res chain seq x y z
N MET A 1 26.01 13.67 -8.21
CA MET A 1 25.39 13.03 -9.41
C MET A 1 24.86 11.61 -9.18
N MET A 2 25.68 10.53 -9.10
CA MET A 2 25.10 9.18 -8.88
C MET A 2 24.54 8.95 -7.47
N GLY A 3 25.10 9.63 -6.46
CA GLY A 3 24.65 9.52 -5.05
C GLY A 3 23.25 10.09 -4.81
N GLU A 4 22.95 11.27 -5.36
CA GLU A 4 21.64 11.95 -5.24
C GLU A 4 20.50 11.20 -5.92
N ALA A 5 20.79 10.36 -6.92
CA ALA A 5 19.78 9.57 -7.60
C ALA A 5 19.42 8.29 -6.84
N PHE A 6 20.28 7.85 -5.92
CA PHE A 6 20.14 6.55 -5.25
C PHE A 6 18.90 6.49 -4.37
N ASN A 7 18.64 7.54 -3.59
CA ASN A 7 17.53 7.58 -2.65
C ASN A 7 16.16 7.68 -3.37
N PRO A 8 15.95 8.57 -4.37
CA PRO A 8 14.75 8.55 -5.19
C PRO A 8 14.54 7.22 -5.93
N TRP A 9 15.61 6.63 -6.49
CA TRP A 9 15.54 5.34 -7.16
C TRP A 9 15.08 4.23 -6.20
N LEU A 10 15.65 4.16 -5.01
CA LEU A 10 15.29 3.18 -3.99
C LEU A 10 13.87 3.41 -3.47
N HIS A 11 13.44 4.66 -3.32
CA HIS A 11 12.06 5.03 -2.97
C HIS A 11 11.06 4.53 -4.01
N ILE A 12 11.34 4.74 -5.30
CA ILE A 12 10.51 4.25 -6.41
C ILE A 12 10.46 2.71 -6.40
N LEU A 13 11.61 2.05 -6.21
CA LEU A 13 11.66 0.60 -6.11
C LEU A 13 10.78 0.10 -4.95
N ALA A 14 10.90 0.70 -3.76
CA ALA A 14 10.06 0.36 -2.62
C ALA A 14 8.57 0.63 -2.88
N ALA A 15 8.23 1.71 -3.59
CA ALA A 15 6.86 2.04 -3.97
C ALA A 15 6.27 1.00 -4.93
N THR A 16 7.05 0.53 -5.91
CA THR A 16 6.62 -0.54 -6.83
C THR A 16 6.40 -1.87 -6.10
N VAL A 17 7.26 -2.20 -5.14
CA VAL A 17 7.12 -3.38 -4.28
C VAL A 17 5.91 -3.27 -3.34
N TRP A 18 5.52 -2.06 -2.94
CA TRP A 18 4.34 -1.82 -2.12
C TRP A 18 3.03 -1.91 -2.91
N VAL A 19 2.96 -1.24 -4.06
CA VAL A 19 1.72 -1.13 -4.87
C VAL A 19 1.51 -2.33 -5.78
N GLY A 20 2.58 -2.85 -6.38
CA GLY A 20 2.54 -3.95 -7.35
C GLY A 20 1.80 -5.20 -6.86
N PRO A 21 2.10 -5.73 -5.66
CA PRO A 21 1.38 -6.88 -5.12
C PRO A 21 -0.11 -6.65 -4.93
N GLN A 22 -0.56 -5.43 -4.63
CA GLN A 22 -1.99 -5.15 -4.45
C GLN A 22 -2.74 -5.32 -5.78
N VAL A 23 -2.17 -4.79 -6.86
CA VAL A 23 -2.71 -4.96 -8.22
C VAL A 23 -2.67 -6.42 -8.64
N PHE A 24 -1.52 -7.10 -8.45
CA PHE A 24 -1.36 -8.50 -8.80
C PHE A 24 -2.32 -9.43 -8.04
N LEU A 25 -2.49 -9.21 -6.72
CA LEU A 25 -3.40 -9.96 -5.88
C LEU A 25 -4.85 -9.78 -6.36
N ALA A 26 -5.28 -8.55 -6.60
CA ALA A 26 -6.64 -8.25 -7.01
C ALA A 26 -6.96 -8.80 -8.42
N ALA A 27 -6.03 -8.63 -9.37
CA ALA A 27 -6.28 -8.93 -10.78
C ALA A 27 -6.03 -10.40 -11.15
N ALA A 28 -5.05 -11.06 -10.52
CA ALA A 28 -4.60 -12.38 -10.95
C ALA A 28 -4.63 -13.42 -9.82
N ALA A 29 -3.95 -13.16 -8.69
CA ALA A 29 -3.73 -14.19 -7.69
C ALA A 29 -5.01 -14.60 -6.95
N ILE A 30 -5.82 -13.63 -6.49
CA ILE A 30 -7.08 -13.93 -5.79
C ILE A 30 -8.07 -14.65 -6.72
N PRO A 31 -8.31 -14.20 -7.97
CA PRO A 31 -9.12 -14.96 -8.93
C PRO A 31 -8.63 -16.39 -9.15
N ALA A 32 -7.32 -16.59 -9.31
CA ALA A 32 -6.73 -17.92 -9.49
C ALA A 32 -6.92 -18.81 -8.25
N VAL A 33 -6.72 -18.28 -7.03
CA VAL A 33 -6.92 -19.06 -5.80
C VAL A 33 -8.39 -19.44 -5.60
N ARG A 34 -9.34 -18.64 -6.11
CA ARG A 34 -10.78 -18.93 -6.03
C ARG A 34 -11.21 -20.13 -6.88
N THR A 35 -10.41 -20.60 -7.83
CA THR A 35 -10.74 -21.79 -8.62
C THR A 35 -10.42 -23.10 -7.89
N ILE A 36 -9.72 -23.04 -6.77
CA ILE A 36 -9.42 -24.22 -5.94
C ILE A 36 -10.72 -24.67 -5.26
N GLU A 37 -11.20 -25.87 -5.59
CA GLU A 37 -12.45 -26.43 -5.07
C GLU A 37 -12.36 -26.75 -3.58
N ASP A 38 -11.28 -27.41 -3.15
CA ASP A 38 -11.03 -27.75 -1.75
C ASP A 38 -10.86 -26.46 -0.91
N ALA A 39 -11.82 -26.22 -0.01
CA ALA A 39 -11.85 -25.03 0.83
C ALA A 39 -10.63 -24.91 1.76
N ARG A 40 -10.11 -26.04 2.25
CA ARG A 40 -8.97 -26.08 3.17
C ARG A 40 -7.68 -25.75 2.42
N GLU A 41 -7.49 -26.31 1.25
CA GLU A 41 -6.33 -26.01 0.41
C GLU A 41 -6.39 -24.56 -0.10
N ARG A 42 -7.58 -24.08 -0.50
CA ARG A 42 -7.82 -22.68 -0.88
C ARG A 42 -7.43 -21.71 0.25
N ALA A 43 -7.88 -21.96 1.48
CA ALA A 43 -7.53 -21.16 2.65
C ALA A 43 -6.02 -21.20 2.95
N ARG A 44 -5.39 -22.39 2.84
CA ARG A 44 -3.95 -22.57 3.03
C ARG A 44 -3.14 -21.77 2.03
N VAL A 45 -3.45 -21.86 0.74
CA VAL A 45 -2.76 -21.11 -0.33
C VAL A 45 -2.94 -19.60 -0.11
N MET A 46 -4.17 -19.15 0.17
CA MET A 46 -4.45 -17.75 0.47
C MET A 46 -3.62 -17.25 1.65
N ARG A 47 -3.52 -18.01 2.74
CA ARG A 47 -2.70 -17.68 3.91
C ARG A 47 -1.23 -17.53 3.55
N ILE A 48 -0.67 -18.48 2.79
CA ILE A 48 0.75 -18.45 2.40
C ILE A 48 1.04 -17.21 1.56
N ILE A 49 0.24 -16.97 0.52
CA ILE A 49 0.43 -15.85 -0.41
C ILE A 49 0.34 -14.51 0.35
N THR A 50 -0.73 -14.32 1.11
CA THR A 50 -0.97 -13.06 1.86
C THR A 50 0.08 -12.82 2.94
N THR A 51 0.57 -13.86 3.61
CA THR A 51 1.63 -13.74 4.63
C THR A 51 2.97 -13.34 3.99
N ARG A 52 3.37 -13.99 2.89
CA ARG A 52 4.63 -13.68 2.19
C ARG A 52 4.62 -12.26 1.63
N PHE A 53 3.51 -11.84 1.01
CA PHE A 53 3.36 -10.45 0.59
C PHE A 53 3.29 -9.48 1.75
N GLY A 54 2.71 -9.86 2.89
CA GLY A 54 2.71 -9.05 4.10
C GLY A 54 4.13 -8.68 4.56
N TYR A 55 5.05 -9.65 4.60
CA TYR A 55 6.46 -9.37 4.94
C TYR A 55 7.12 -8.42 3.94
N LEU A 56 6.91 -8.66 2.64
CA LEU A 56 7.46 -7.80 1.59
C LEU A 56 6.91 -6.38 1.66
N ALA A 57 5.61 -6.23 1.90
CA ALA A 57 4.93 -4.95 2.03
C ALA A 57 5.45 -4.16 3.24
N TRP A 58 5.54 -4.79 4.42
CA TRP A 58 6.08 -4.11 5.60
C TRP A 58 7.56 -3.75 5.46
N GLY A 59 8.36 -4.61 4.83
CA GLY A 59 9.75 -4.27 4.48
C GLY A 59 9.84 -3.07 3.54
N ALA A 60 9.03 -3.04 2.48
CA ALA A 60 8.96 -1.92 1.56
C ALA A 60 8.46 -0.64 2.24
N MET A 61 7.51 -0.73 3.17
CA MET A 61 7.02 0.42 3.94
C MET A 61 8.13 1.05 4.78
N VAL A 62 8.96 0.24 5.46
CA VAL A 62 10.12 0.76 6.21
C VAL A 62 11.08 1.51 5.28
N VAL A 63 11.38 0.93 4.12
CA VAL A 63 12.24 1.59 3.13
C VAL A 63 11.61 2.88 2.61
N LEU A 64 10.31 2.89 2.31
CA LEU A 64 9.57 4.08 1.87
C LEU A 64 9.63 5.23 2.88
N VAL A 65 9.48 4.93 4.17
CA VAL A 65 9.57 5.94 5.23
C VAL A 65 10.98 6.51 5.31
N ILE A 66 12.00 5.66 5.37
CA ILE A 66 13.41 6.09 5.48
C ILE A 66 13.82 6.91 4.26
N THR A 67 13.55 6.39 3.06
CA THR A 67 13.90 7.07 1.80
C THR A 67 13.06 8.33 1.59
N GLY A 68 11.80 8.33 2.00
CA GLY A 68 10.93 9.51 1.95
C GLY A 68 11.49 10.66 2.79
N ILE A 69 11.93 10.37 4.01
CA ILE A 69 12.61 11.34 4.88
C ILE A 69 13.92 11.82 4.23
N GLY A 70 14.75 10.90 3.72
CA GLY A 70 16.01 11.27 3.08
C GLY A 70 15.83 12.14 1.83
N ASN A 71 14.82 11.87 1.01
CA ASN A 71 14.48 12.68 -0.15
C ASN A 71 14.11 14.12 0.25
N MET A 72 13.51 14.32 1.43
CA MET A 72 13.21 15.68 1.90
C MET A 72 14.48 16.46 2.23
N TYR A 73 15.48 15.80 2.82
CA TYR A 73 16.77 16.41 3.16
C TYR A 73 17.64 16.68 1.93
N GLU A 74 17.68 15.75 0.97
CA GLU A 74 18.52 15.88 -0.23
C GLU A 74 18.08 16.98 -1.19
N ASN A 75 16.78 17.32 -1.21
CA ASN A 75 16.25 18.36 -2.08
C ASN A 75 16.41 19.78 -1.51
N ASP A 76 17.14 19.96 -0.40
CA ASP A 76 17.31 21.25 0.29
C ASP A 76 15.96 21.99 0.38
N LEU A 77 14.89 21.25 0.69
CA LEU A 77 13.55 21.81 0.83
C LEU A 77 13.58 22.77 2.01
N SER A 78 13.88 24.03 1.72
CA SER A 78 13.77 25.11 2.68
C SER A 78 12.33 25.14 3.17
N ILE A 79 12.15 25.53 4.42
CA ILE A 79 10.83 25.74 5.01
C ILE A 79 9.94 26.62 4.10
N ASP A 80 10.55 27.47 3.27
CA ASP A 80 9.86 28.33 2.29
C ASP A 80 9.07 27.54 1.23
N TYR A 81 9.53 26.36 0.79
CA TYR A 81 8.77 25.51 -0.15
C TYR A 81 7.50 24.91 0.47
N LEU A 82 7.48 24.74 1.80
CA LEU A 82 6.25 24.35 2.50
C LEU A 82 5.20 25.48 2.47
N PHE A 83 5.63 26.72 2.25
CA PHE A 83 4.76 27.89 2.12
C PHE A 83 4.42 28.25 0.66
N ASP A 84 4.98 27.54 -0.33
CA ASP A 84 4.47 27.59 -1.71
C ASP A 84 3.07 26.94 -1.71
N HIS A 85 2.09 27.70 -2.21
CA HIS A 85 0.69 27.31 -2.11
C HIS A 85 0.40 25.97 -2.83
N ASN A 86 1.04 25.71 -3.97
CA ASN A 86 0.77 24.51 -4.75
C ASN A 86 1.64 23.34 -4.30
N TRP A 87 2.94 23.54 -4.13
CA TRP A 87 3.84 22.47 -3.67
C TRP A 87 3.44 21.96 -2.28
N GLY A 88 3.24 22.89 -1.33
CA GLY A 88 2.89 22.60 0.05
C GLY A 88 1.58 21.81 0.15
N THR A 89 0.53 22.26 -0.54
CA THR A 89 -0.77 21.56 -0.56
C THR A 89 -0.65 20.14 -1.11
N ILE A 90 0.06 19.93 -2.21
CA ILE A 90 0.23 18.59 -2.79
C ILE A 90 1.00 17.69 -1.82
N PHE A 91 2.04 18.22 -1.17
CA PHE A 91 2.83 17.50 -0.19
C PHE A 91 2.01 17.13 1.05
N GLU A 92 1.22 18.05 1.60
CA GLU A 92 0.32 17.82 2.74
C GLU A 92 -0.72 16.74 2.43
N VAL A 93 -1.35 16.81 1.26
CA VAL A 93 -2.28 15.78 0.79
C VAL A 93 -1.57 14.43 0.69
N LYS A 94 -0.38 14.39 0.09
CA LYS A 94 0.42 13.16 -0.01
C LYS A 94 0.71 12.58 1.36
N MET A 95 1.12 13.39 2.34
CA MET A 95 1.44 12.91 3.69
C MET A 95 0.20 12.43 4.45
N THR A 96 -0.93 13.11 4.28
CA THR A 96 -2.22 12.66 4.83
C THR A 96 -2.60 11.29 4.28
N LEU A 97 -2.46 11.10 2.96
CA LEU A 97 -2.71 9.81 2.31
C LEU A 97 -1.71 8.73 2.79
N VAL A 98 -0.44 9.07 2.99
CA VAL A 98 0.59 8.15 3.54
C VAL A 98 0.19 7.67 4.94
N ILE A 99 -0.20 8.58 5.83
CA ILE A 99 -0.66 8.23 7.19
C ILE A 99 -1.90 7.34 7.11
N ALA A 100 -2.86 7.68 6.25
CA ALA A 100 -4.08 6.90 6.05
C ALA A 100 -3.78 5.48 5.53
N THR A 101 -2.91 5.32 4.53
CA THR A 101 -2.57 3.97 4.01
C THR A 101 -1.81 3.14 5.03
N VAL A 102 -0.93 3.74 5.85
CA VAL A 102 -0.24 3.02 6.92
C VAL A 102 -1.24 2.52 7.96
N ALA A 103 -2.16 3.37 8.40
CA ALA A 103 -3.20 3.01 9.37
C ALA A 103 -4.14 1.91 8.83
N LEU A 104 -4.63 2.06 7.59
CA LEU A 104 -5.48 1.06 6.94
C LEU A 104 -4.74 -0.25 6.71
N THR A 105 -3.47 -0.21 6.32
CA THR A 105 -2.67 -1.42 6.14
C THR A 105 -2.42 -2.11 7.47
N ALA A 106 -2.10 -1.38 8.54
CA ALA A 106 -1.97 -1.95 9.89
C ALA A 106 -3.29 -2.60 10.35
N LEU A 107 -4.42 -1.92 10.18
CA LEU A 107 -5.74 -2.45 10.49
C LEU A 107 -6.02 -3.73 9.69
N HIS A 108 -5.71 -3.73 8.39
CA HIS A 108 -5.93 -4.88 7.53
C HIS A 108 -5.01 -6.06 7.91
N SER A 109 -3.71 -5.81 8.08
CA SER A 109 -2.70 -6.85 8.36
C SER A 109 -2.87 -7.49 9.72
N PHE A 110 -3.19 -6.71 10.76
CA PHE A 110 -3.18 -7.21 12.14
C PHE A 110 -4.57 -7.53 12.69
N VAL A 111 -5.63 -6.95 12.13
CA VAL A 111 -7.00 -7.14 12.65
C VAL A 111 -7.86 -7.90 11.65
N ILE A 112 -8.00 -7.41 10.42
CA ILE A 112 -8.97 -7.95 9.46
C ILE A 112 -8.49 -9.28 8.87
N GLY A 113 -7.24 -9.36 8.42
CA GLY A 113 -6.65 -10.58 7.84
C GLY A 113 -6.72 -11.78 8.79
N PRO A 114 -6.23 -11.66 10.04
CA PRO A 114 -6.32 -12.75 11.02
C PRO A 114 -7.74 -13.14 11.41
N ARG A 115 -8.71 -12.20 11.38
CA ARG A 115 -10.13 -12.50 11.61
C ARG A 115 -10.74 -13.25 10.43
N MET A 116 -10.44 -12.83 9.20
CA MET A 116 -10.89 -13.49 7.97
C MET A 116 -10.43 -14.94 7.93
N LEU A 117 -9.15 -15.17 8.18
CA LEU A 117 -8.56 -16.50 8.12
C LEU A 117 -9.19 -17.44 9.16
N ARG A 118 -9.35 -16.96 10.40
CA ARG A 118 -10.02 -17.73 11.47
C ARG A 118 -11.45 -18.11 11.09
N LEU A 119 -12.21 -17.18 10.52
CA LEU A 119 -13.57 -17.46 10.08
C LEU A 119 -13.60 -18.46 8.92
N GLN A 120 -12.68 -18.37 7.96
CA GLN A 120 -12.58 -19.34 6.87
C GLN A 120 -12.24 -20.76 7.36
N GLU A 121 -11.50 -20.89 8.45
CA GLU A 121 -11.18 -22.18 9.07
C GLU A 121 -12.32 -22.74 9.92
N SER A 122 -13.16 -21.89 10.53
CA SER A 122 -14.20 -22.32 11.48
C SER A 122 -15.60 -22.44 10.88
N VAL A 123 -15.90 -21.74 9.78
CA VAL A 123 -17.25 -21.61 9.25
C VAL A 123 -17.43 -22.46 7.99
N THR A 124 -18.39 -23.39 8.03
CA THR A 124 -18.77 -24.23 6.88
C THR A 124 -19.72 -23.50 5.91
N ASP A 125 -20.51 -22.53 6.40
CA ASP A 125 -21.47 -21.77 5.61
C ASP A 125 -20.88 -20.44 5.08
N GLU A 126 -20.75 -20.36 3.76
CA GLU A 126 -20.14 -19.22 3.08
C GLU A 126 -20.97 -17.92 3.19
N ALA A 127 -22.27 -18.02 3.52
CA ALA A 127 -23.13 -16.86 3.76
C ALA A 127 -22.66 -16.01 4.96
N GLN A 128 -22.14 -16.67 6.01
CA GLN A 128 -21.64 -15.99 7.21
C GLN A 128 -20.29 -15.29 6.99
N LEU A 129 -19.54 -15.72 5.96
CA LEU A 129 -18.27 -15.11 5.55
C LEU A 129 -18.45 -13.86 4.68
N ALA A 130 -19.62 -13.70 4.05
CA ALA A 130 -19.85 -12.66 3.05
C ALA A 130 -19.67 -11.21 3.58
N PRO A 131 -20.16 -10.82 4.78
CA PRO A 131 -20.00 -9.45 5.29
C PRO A 131 -18.54 -9.10 5.55
N MET A 132 -17.81 -10.00 6.24
CA MET A 132 -16.39 -9.79 6.52
C MET A 132 -15.59 -9.72 5.22
N ARG A 133 -15.94 -10.56 4.22
CA ARG A 133 -15.26 -10.59 2.92
C ARG A 133 -15.44 -9.28 2.18
N ARG A 134 -16.65 -8.71 2.18
CA ARG A 134 -16.91 -7.38 1.61
C ARG A 134 -16.09 -6.31 2.31
N LEU A 135 -16.05 -6.30 3.65
CA LEU A 135 -15.25 -5.33 4.40
C LEU A 135 -13.76 -5.40 4.04
N SER A 136 -13.19 -6.61 3.98
CA SER A 136 -11.79 -6.81 3.57
C SER A 136 -11.52 -6.33 2.15
N ILE A 137 -12.43 -6.60 1.20
CA ILE A 137 -12.30 -6.12 -0.19
C ILE A 137 -12.38 -4.59 -0.24
N VAL A 138 -13.32 -3.97 0.46
CA VAL A 138 -13.50 -2.51 0.45
C VAL A 138 -12.27 -1.82 1.05
N ILE A 139 -11.78 -2.29 2.20
CA ILE A 139 -10.59 -1.72 2.84
C ILE A 139 -9.35 -1.92 1.98
N SER A 140 -9.17 -3.11 1.39
CA SER A 140 -8.05 -3.38 0.48
C SER A 140 -8.12 -2.50 -0.77
N GLY A 141 -9.30 -2.35 -1.38
CA GLY A 141 -9.53 -1.52 -2.55
C GLY A 141 -9.29 -0.04 -2.25
N ALA A 142 -9.81 0.46 -1.12
CA ALA A 142 -9.54 1.82 -0.66
C ALA A 142 -8.04 2.07 -0.44
N ASN A 143 -7.34 1.13 0.19
CA ASN A 143 -5.89 1.24 0.39
C ASN A 143 -5.13 1.29 -0.94
N GLY A 144 -5.51 0.47 -1.92
CA GLY A 144 -4.94 0.49 -3.26
C GLY A 144 -5.18 1.83 -3.99
N LEU A 145 -6.40 2.37 -3.90
CA LEU A 145 -6.72 3.68 -4.49
C LEU A 145 -5.94 4.82 -3.82
N ILE A 146 -5.82 4.81 -2.50
CA ILE A 146 -4.99 5.77 -1.75
C ILE A 146 -3.54 5.67 -2.21
N ALA A 147 -3.00 4.45 -2.38
CA ALA A 147 -1.64 4.26 -2.84
C ALA A 147 -1.41 4.81 -4.26
N LEU A 148 -2.37 4.64 -5.17
CA LEU A 148 -2.32 5.30 -6.48
C LEU A 148 -2.37 6.82 -6.37
N GLY A 149 -3.18 7.36 -5.46
CA GLY A 149 -3.21 8.79 -5.14
C GLY A 149 -1.85 9.31 -4.65
N ILE A 150 -1.18 8.58 -3.78
CA ILE A 150 0.17 8.92 -3.29
C ILE A 150 1.17 8.96 -4.44
N LEU A 151 1.15 7.97 -5.34
CA LEU A 151 2.00 7.95 -6.54
C LEU A 151 1.72 9.15 -7.44
N PHE A 152 0.44 9.49 -7.64
CA PHE A 152 0.04 10.65 -8.44
C PHE A 152 0.52 11.97 -7.82
N CYS A 153 0.34 12.17 -6.51
CA CYS A 153 0.90 13.32 -5.80
C CYS A 153 2.43 13.37 -5.93
N GLY A 154 3.10 12.21 -5.82
CA GLY A 154 4.55 12.12 -6.04
C GLY A 154 4.97 12.56 -7.44
N ALA A 155 4.23 12.17 -8.46
CA ALA A 155 4.46 12.62 -9.83
C ALA A 155 4.22 14.13 -9.97
N LEU A 156 3.13 14.66 -9.40
CA LEU A 156 2.80 16.09 -9.43
C LEU A 156 3.89 16.96 -8.81
N LEU A 157 4.46 16.55 -7.67
CA LEU A 157 5.55 17.26 -7.01
C LEU A 157 6.80 17.39 -7.88
N ASN A 158 6.96 16.52 -8.88
CA ASN A 158 8.07 16.55 -9.83
C ASN A 158 7.73 17.29 -11.15
N THR A 159 6.62 18.02 -11.19
CA THR A 159 6.21 18.81 -12.36
C THR A 159 6.34 20.31 -12.12
N THR A 160 6.41 21.07 -13.21
CA THR A 160 6.39 22.54 -13.14
C THR A 160 5.09 23.11 -12.59
N PHE A 161 4.01 22.33 -12.53
CA PHE A 161 2.75 22.72 -11.89
C PHE A 161 2.93 22.93 -10.38
N ALA A 162 3.76 22.10 -9.74
CA ALA A 162 4.00 22.23 -8.31
C ALA A 162 4.84 23.46 -7.95
N LEU A 163 5.52 24.08 -8.91
CA LEU A 163 6.42 25.24 -8.71
C LEU A 163 5.80 26.59 -9.16
N ARG A 164 4.51 26.59 -9.52
CA ARG A 164 3.76 27.77 -9.95
C ARG A 164 2.82 28.21 -8.85
#